data_AF-A0A349K747-F1
#
_entry.id   AF-A0A349K747-F1
#
_cell.length_a   1.000
_cell.length_b   1.000
_cell.length_c   1.000
_cell.angle_alpha   90.00
_cell.angle_beta   90.00
_cell.angle_gamma   90.00
#
_symmetry.space_group_name_H-M   'P 1'
#
loop_
_entity.id
_entity.type
_entity.pdbx_description
1 polymer ?
#
loop_
_entity_poly.entity_id
_entity_poly.type
_entity_poly.pdbx_seq_one_letter_code
_entity_poly.pdbx_strand_id
1 'polypeptide(L)'
;ILNRAEVDFAILGAEETCTGDPARRMGNEYLYQMLAMQNIETFNRYGIRKILTSCPHCFNNIKNEYPHLGGTYEVMHYSELISDLIEKEKIKPVVTINTTLAYHDSCYLGRHNGIYEAPRQIAKSIPGLELVEMKKCRGNGFCCGAGGGHMWYEEEGNQRVNHSRTD
;
A
#
# COMPACT_ATOMS: atom_id res chain seq x y z
N ILE A 1 -2.44 2.41 -16.40
CA ILE A 1 -2.40 3.84 -15.98
C ILE A 1 -1.06 4.47 -16.29
N LEU A 2 0.06 3.94 -15.78
CA LEU A 2 1.41 4.48 -16.04
C LEU A 2 1.72 4.66 -17.53
N ASN A 3 1.48 3.63 -18.36
CA ASN A 3 1.60 3.74 -19.82
C ASN A 3 0.76 4.88 -20.42
N ARG A 4 -0.49 5.04 -19.95
CA ARG A 4 -1.42 6.06 -20.46
C ARG A 4 -0.98 7.48 -20.06
N ALA A 5 -0.30 7.58 -18.93
CA ALA A 5 0.27 8.81 -18.38
C ALA A 5 1.70 9.09 -18.90
N GLU A 6 2.23 8.22 -19.76
CA GLU A 6 3.60 8.29 -20.30
C GLU A 6 4.65 8.44 -19.20
N VAL A 7 4.45 7.70 -18.11
CA VAL A 7 5.42 7.60 -17.01
C VAL A 7 6.39 6.48 -17.34
N ASP A 8 7.69 6.78 -17.39
CA ASP A 8 8.73 5.77 -17.49
C ASP A 8 8.83 4.97 -16.18
N PHE A 9 8.77 3.64 -16.29
CA PHE A 9 8.94 2.74 -15.17
C PHE A 9 9.65 1.47 -15.59
N ALA A 10 10.23 0.79 -14.61
CA ALA A 10 10.77 -0.55 -14.74
C ALA A 10 10.18 -1.43 -13.64
N ILE A 11 10.17 -2.73 -13.88
CA ILE A 11 9.88 -3.77 -12.89
C ILE A 11 11.12 -4.63 -12.73
N LEU A 12 11.34 -5.19 -11.53
CA LEU A 12 12.49 -6.06 -11.30
C LEU A 12 12.20 -7.51 -11.72
N GLY A 13 10.95 -7.82 -12.09
CA GLY A 13 10.56 -9.11 -12.65
C GLY A 13 10.88 -10.25 -11.69
N ALA A 14 11.69 -11.22 -12.13
CA ALA A 14 12.07 -12.38 -11.33
C ALA A 14 12.97 -12.04 -10.12
N GLU A 15 13.57 -10.84 -10.08
CA GLU A 15 14.36 -10.37 -8.93
C GLU A 15 13.50 -9.68 -7.86
N GLU A 16 12.18 -9.55 -8.07
CA GLU A 16 11.26 -9.05 -7.03
C GLU A 16 11.05 -10.11 -5.95
N THR A 17 11.31 -9.74 -4.70
CA THR A 17 11.02 -10.59 -3.55
C THR A 17 10.16 -9.88 -2.52
N CYS A 18 9.59 -10.64 -1.58
CA CYS A 18 8.81 -10.06 -0.49
C CYS A 18 9.65 -9.06 0.31
N THR A 19 9.04 -7.99 0.81
CA THR A 19 9.75 -7.01 1.64
C THR A 19 10.17 -7.55 3.00
N GLY A 20 9.64 -8.72 3.39
CA GLY A 20 9.86 -9.35 4.68
C GLY A 20 8.90 -8.89 5.78
N ASP A 21 7.88 -8.07 5.47
CA ASP A 21 6.92 -7.57 6.48
C ASP A 21 6.25 -8.73 7.24
N PRO A 22 5.69 -9.78 6.60
CA PRO A 22 5.09 -10.88 7.34
C PRO A 22 6.06 -11.59 8.30
N ALA A 23 7.29 -11.89 7.84
CA ALA A 23 8.31 -12.52 8.65
C ALA A 23 8.61 -11.68 9.89
N ARG A 24 8.77 -10.37 9.71
CA ARG A 24 9.02 -9.44 10.81
C ARG A 24 7.86 -9.35 11.79
N ARG A 25 6.62 -9.25 11.29
CA ARG A 25 5.42 -9.16 12.13
C ARG A 25 5.19 -10.43 12.96
N MET A 26 5.61 -11.59 12.45
CA MET A 26 5.60 -12.87 13.19
C MET A 26 6.82 -13.08 14.09
N GLY A 27 7.72 -12.09 14.22
CA GLY A 27 8.91 -12.18 15.07
C GLY A 27 10.09 -12.95 14.47
N ASN A 28 10.01 -13.39 13.20
CA ASN A 28 11.14 -13.99 12.50
C ASN A 28 12.06 -12.90 11.93
N GLU A 29 12.78 -12.25 12.83
CA GLU A 29 13.68 -11.13 12.51
C GLU A 29 14.84 -11.54 11.61
N TYR A 30 15.35 -12.78 11.75
CA TYR A 30 16.42 -13.30 10.89
C TYR A 30 15.98 -13.38 9.43
N LEU A 31 14.81 -13.97 9.17
CA LEU A 31 14.26 -14.04 7.81
C LEU A 31 13.93 -12.64 7.27
N TYR A 32 13.41 -11.75 8.11
CA TYR A 32 13.18 -10.36 7.72
C TYR A 32 14.47 -9.68 7.24
N GLN A 33 15.54 -9.75 8.02
CA GLN A 33 16.82 -9.14 7.68
C GLN A 33 17.40 -9.72 6.40
N MET A 34 17.34 -11.04 6.22
CA MET A 34 17.75 -11.68 4.96
C MET A 34 17.00 -11.12 3.75
N LEU A 35 15.66 -11.11 3.79
CA LEU A 35 14.83 -10.65 2.68
C LEU A 35 15.01 -9.14 2.41
N ALA A 36 15.07 -8.34 3.47
CA ALA A 36 15.27 -6.90 3.36
C ALA A 36 16.66 -6.56 2.80
N MET A 37 17.72 -7.20 3.29
CA MET A 37 19.08 -6.99 2.78
C MET A 37 19.21 -7.43 1.32
N GLN A 38 18.58 -8.55 0.94
CA GLN A 38 18.56 -8.99 -0.46
C GLN A 38 17.90 -7.93 -1.36
N ASN A 39 16.73 -7.40 -0.97
CA ASN A 39 16.08 -6.33 -1.72
C ASN A 39 16.94 -5.06 -1.78
N ILE A 40 17.57 -4.67 -0.65
CA ILE A 40 18.46 -3.50 -0.60
C ILE A 40 19.64 -3.68 -1.54
N GLU A 41 20.25 -4.86 -1.57
CA GLU A 41 21.35 -5.16 -2.49
C GLU A 41 20.90 -5.03 -3.96
N THR A 42 19.75 -5.62 -4.31
CA THR A 42 19.17 -5.52 -5.66
C THR A 42 18.87 -4.06 -6.03
N PHE A 43 18.23 -3.31 -5.14
CA PHE A 43 17.88 -1.91 -5.38
C PHE A 43 19.13 -1.04 -5.58
N ASN A 44 20.15 -1.25 -4.76
CA ASN A 44 21.43 -0.53 -4.87
C ASN A 44 22.17 -0.89 -6.16
N ARG A 45 22.18 -2.18 -6.54
CA ARG A 45 22.80 -2.66 -7.79
C ARG A 45 22.22 -1.98 -9.02
N TYR A 46 20.90 -1.78 -9.05
CA TYR A 46 20.19 -1.08 -10.12
C TYR A 46 20.14 0.44 -9.96
N GLY A 47 20.71 0.99 -8.87
CA GLY A 47 20.71 2.42 -8.60
C GLY A 47 19.30 3.01 -8.40
N ILE A 48 18.37 2.21 -7.88
CA ILE A 48 16.98 2.62 -7.66
C ILE A 48 16.94 3.73 -6.61
N ARG A 49 16.32 4.85 -6.96
CA ARG A 49 16.10 5.98 -6.03
C ARG A 49 14.65 6.10 -5.59
N LYS A 50 13.73 5.80 -6.51
CA LYS A 50 12.29 5.94 -6.32
C LYS A 50 11.59 4.62 -6.55
N ILE A 51 10.75 4.22 -5.60
CA ILE A 51 10.00 2.97 -5.60
C ILE A 51 8.51 3.30 -5.57
N LEU A 52 7.78 2.81 -6.55
CA LEU A 52 6.32 2.85 -6.59
C LEU A 52 5.77 1.51 -6.10
N THR A 53 4.85 1.52 -5.14
CA THR A 53 4.23 0.30 -4.62
C THR A 53 2.71 0.42 -4.54
N SER A 54 2.02 -0.67 -4.85
CA SER A 54 0.57 -0.81 -4.67
C SER A 54 0.17 -1.30 -3.27
N CYS A 55 1.14 -1.83 -2.52
CA CYS A 55 0.91 -2.48 -1.25
C CYS A 55 1.29 -1.55 -0.08
N PRO A 56 0.36 -1.22 0.83
CA PRO A 56 0.65 -0.43 2.03
C PRO A 56 1.68 -1.07 2.97
N HIS A 57 1.75 -2.40 3.02
CA HIS A 57 2.76 -3.11 3.83
C HIS A 57 4.16 -2.90 3.25
N CYS A 58 4.32 -3.10 1.94
CA CYS A 58 5.58 -2.83 1.25
C CYS A 58 5.97 -1.36 1.37
N PHE A 59 5.00 -0.44 1.25
CA PHE A 59 5.22 0.99 1.45
C PHE A 59 5.82 1.27 2.82
N ASN A 60 5.17 0.81 3.89
CA ASN A 60 5.63 1.06 5.25
C ASN A 60 7.00 0.44 5.51
N ASN A 61 7.20 -0.81 5.12
CA ASN A 61 8.44 -1.54 5.39
C ASN A 61 9.63 -0.90 4.66
N ILE A 62 9.52 -0.66 3.36
CA ILE A 62 10.62 -0.05 2.58
C ILE A 62 10.88 1.38 3.06
N LYS A 63 9.83 2.17 3.33
CA LYS A 63 9.99 3.58 3.70
C LYS A 63 10.55 3.79 5.11
N ASN A 64 9.99 3.06 6.08
CA ASN A 64 10.22 3.35 7.50
C ASN A 64 11.17 2.35 8.16
N GLU A 65 11.34 1.15 7.59
CA GLU A 65 12.05 0.06 8.27
C GLU A 65 13.39 -0.30 7.60
N TYR A 66 13.45 -0.32 6.27
CA TYR A 66 14.72 -0.53 5.53
C TYR A 66 15.83 0.48 5.88
N PRO A 67 15.55 1.74 6.27
CA PRO A 67 16.61 2.66 6.70
C PRO A 67 17.44 2.12 7.87
N HIS A 68 16.86 1.31 8.77
CA HIS A 68 17.60 0.67 9.86
C HIS A 68 18.63 -0.37 9.39
N LEU A 69 18.47 -0.87 8.16
CA LEU A 69 19.37 -1.82 7.49
C LEU A 69 20.23 -1.16 6.41
N GLY A 70 20.23 0.18 6.35
CA GLY A 70 21.03 0.96 5.39
C GLY A 70 20.38 1.17 4.02
N GLY A 71 19.13 0.76 3.82
CA GLY A 71 18.38 0.97 2.57
C GLY A 71 17.45 2.17 2.66
N THR A 72 17.78 3.28 2.00
CA THR A 72 16.94 4.49 2.00
C THR A 72 16.51 4.83 0.58
N TYR A 73 15.20 4.93 0.37
CA TYR A 73 14.59 5.15 -0.95
C TYR A 73 13.44 6.14 -0.85
N GLU A 74 13.16 6.88 -1.94
CA GLU A 74 11.91 7.61 -2.08
C GLU A 74 10.79 6.61 -2.38
N VAL A 75 9.93 6.32 -1.40
CA VAL A 75 8.84 5.36 -1.57
C VAL A 75 7.52 6.11 -1.74
N MET A 76 6.79 5.78 -2.79
CA MET A 76 5.50 6.38 -3.14
C MET A 76 4.43 5.28 -3.26
N HIS A 77 3.27 5.50 -2.66
CA HIS A 77 2.14 4.60 -2.86
C HIS A 77 1.41 4.96 -4.17
N TYR A 78 0.90 3.96 -4.89
CA TYR A 78 0.26 4.19 -6.19
C TYR A 78 -0.90 5.21 -6.15
N SER A 79 -1.62 5.29 -5.03
CA SER A 79 -2.70 6.27 -4.89
C SER A 79 -2.18 7.70 -4.91
N GLU A 80 -1.01 7.97 -4.33
CA GLU A 80 -0.41 9.31 -4.35
C GLU A 80 -0.03 9.69 -5.78
N LEU A 81 0.61 8.77 -6.51
CA LEU A 81 0.97 9.00 -7.91
C LEU A 81 -0.26 9.22 -8.79
N ILE A 82 -1.28 8.37 -8.70
CA ILE A 82 -2.48 8.52 -9.54
C ILE A 82 -3.22 9.82 -9.21
N SER A 83 -3.34 10.17 -7.92
CA SER A 83 -3.93 11.45 -7.51
C SER A 83 -3.18 12.63 -8.12
N ASP A 84 -1.85 12.63 -8.06
CA ASP A 84 -0.98 13.67 -8.66
C ASP A 84 -1.13 13.72 -10.19
N LEU A 85 -1.22 12.58 -10.87
CA LEU A 85 -1.42 12.51 -12.32
C LEU A 85 -2.81 13.05 -12.75
N ILE A 86 -3.84 12.87 -11.92
CA ILE A 86 -5.17 13.42 -12.16
C ILE A 86 -5.16 14.94 -11.96
N GLU A 87 -4.57 15.41 -10.86
CA GLU A 87 -4.46 16.84 -10.55
C GLU A 87 -3.68 17.60 -11.64
N LYS A 88 -2.62 16.98 -12.18
CA LYS A 88 -1.83 17.52 -13.30
C LYS A 88 -2.47 17.31 -14.67
N GLU A 89 -3.70 16.81 -14.72
CA GLU A 89 -4.44 16.51 -15.95
C GLU A 89 -3.76 15.52 -16.92
N LYS A 90 -2.74 14.78 -16.47
CA LYS A 90 -2.03 13.77 -17.28
C LYS A 90 -2.89 12.53 -17.53
N ILE A 91 -3.80 12.22 -16.60
CA ILE A 91 -4.84 11.23 -16.78
C ILE A 91 -6.19 11.84 -16.39
N LYS A 92 -7.24 11.50 -17.12
CA LYS A 92 -8.60 11.96 -16.84
C LYS A 92 -9.54 10.75 -16.84
N PRO A 93 -10.20 10.43 -15.71
CA PRO A 93 -11.26 9.45 -15.71
C PRO A 93 -12.44 9.97 -16.54
N VAL A 94 -12.65 9.41 -17.73
CA VAL A 94 -13.72 9.84 -18.66
C VAL A 94 -14.90 8.88 -18.69
N VAL A 95 -14.71 7.66 -18.18
CA VAL A 95 -15.77 6.65 -18.12
C VAL A 95 -16.60 6.86 -16.88
N THR A 96 -17.90 7.04 -17.06
CA THR A 96 -18.86 7.14 -15.96
C THR A 96 -19.06 5.78 -15.30
N ILE A 97 -18.95 5.73 -13.97
CA ILE A 97 -19.22 4.56 -13.14
C ILE A 97 -20.29 4.93 -12.11
N ASN A 98 -21.55 4.64 -12.43
CA ASN A 98 -22.69 4.95 -11.56
C ASN A 98 -22.79 3.94 -10.41
N THR A 99 -21.95 4.11 -9.40
CA THR A 99 -21.92 3.24 -8.22
C THR A 99 -21.59 4.01 -6.96
N THR A 100 -22.09 3.53 -5.83
CA THR A 100 -21.71 4.02 -4.51
C THR A 100 -20.54 3.19 -3.99
N LEU A 101 -19.45 3.85 -3.59
CA LEU A 101 -18.23 3.21 -3.12
C LEU A 101 -17.91 3.67 -1.69
N ALA A 102 -17.61 2.72 -0.80
CA ALA A 102 -17.00 2.99 0.49
C ALA A 102 -15.52 2.61 0.44
N TYR A 103 -14.64 3.52 0.88
CA TYR A 103 -13.20 3.27 0.92
C TYR A 103 -12.77 2.71 2.27
N HIS A 104 -12.04 1.60 2.26
CA HIS A 104 -11.43 1.04 3.46
C HIS A 104 -10.00 1.56 3.65
N ASP A 105 -9.82 2.37 4.70
CA ASP A 105 -8.50 2.91 5.06
C ASP A 105 -7.53 1.82 5.55
N SER A 106 -6.41 1.69 4.84
CA SER A 106 -5.31 0.82 5.28
C SER A 106 -4.65 1.38 6.54
N CYS A 107 -4.35 0.49 7.50
CA CYS A 107 -3.57 0.83 8.69
C CYS A 107 -2.22 1.45 8.31
N TYR A 108 -1.46 0.79 7.43
CA TYR A 108 -0.12 1.24 7.07
C TYR A 108 -0.13 2.50 6.21
N LEU A 109 -1.05 2.63 5.26
CA LEU A 109 -1.11 3.85 4.45
C LEU A 109 -1.60 5.05 5.28
N GLY A 110 -2.67 4.84 6.06
CA GLY A 110 -3.30 5.87 6.87
C GLY A 110 -2.62 6.07 8.23
N ARG A 111 -2.84 5.18 9.19
CA ARG A 111 -2.43 5.39 10.60
C ARG A 111 -0.91 5.53 10.76
N HIS A 112 -0.12 4.80 9.98
CA HIS A 112 1.34 4.85 10.10
C HIS A 112 1.99 5.91 9.21
N ASN A 113 1.34 6.31 8.12
CA ASN A 113 1.99 7.17 7.11
C ASN A 113 1.18 8.43 6.73
N GLY A 114 0.01 8.65 7.33
CA GLY A 114 -0.80 9.87 7.19
C GLY A 114 -1.52 10.01 5.84
N ILE A 115 -1.47 9.01 4.96
CA ILE A 115 -2.01 9.11 3.61
C ILE A 115 -3.47 8.64 3.61
N TYR A 116 -4.39 9.61 3.62
CA TYR A 116 -5.84 9.38 3.58
C TYR A 116 -6.51 9.97 2.35
N GLU A 117 -6.05 11.12 1.86
CA GLU A 117 -6.74 11.86 0.81
C GLU A 117 -6.51 11.28 -0.58
N ALA A 118 -5.30 10.81 -0.89
CA ALA A 118 -4.96 10.38 -2.24
C ALA A 118 -5.94 9.32 -2.82
N PRO A 119 -6.31 8.24 -2.09
CA PRO A 119 -7.34 7.30 -2.57
C PRO A 119 -8.72 7.94 -2.77
N ARG A 120 -9.09 8.91 -1.92
CA ARG A 120 -10.39 9.61 -1.97
C ARG A 120 -10.47 10.56 -3.15
N GLN A 121 -9.39 11.29 -3.44
CA GLN A 121 -9.33 12.19 -4.59
C GLN A 121 -9.44 11.42 -5.90
N ILE A 122 -8.82 10.24 -5.99
CA ILE A 122 -9.00 9.34 -7.13
C ILE A 122 -10.48 8.95 -7.27
N ALA A 123 -11.12 8.47 -6.20
CA ALA A 123 -12.53 8.07 -6.26
C ALA A 123 -13.44 9.24 -6.69
N LYS A 124 -13.29 10.42 -6.09
CA LYS A 124 -14.08 11.62 -6.41
C LYS A 124 -13.89 12.13 -7.84
N SER A 125 -12.75 11.84 -8.47
CA SER A 125 -12.49 12.24 -9.85
C SER A 125 -13.20 11.39 -10.90
N ILE A 126 -13.77 10.24 -10.51
CA ILE A 126 -14.47 9.33 -11.43
C ILE A 126 -15.91 9.81 -11.62
N PRO A 127 -16.35 10.14 -12.85
CA PRO A 127 -17.72 10.59 -13.09
C PRO A 127 -18.76 9.54 -12.65
N GLY A 128 -19.83 9.99 -11.99
CA GLY A 128 -20.93 9.13 -11.54
C GLY A 128 -20.65 8.30 -10.28
N LEU A 129 -19.41 8.26 -9.79
CA LEU A 129 -19.06 7.52 -8.58
C LEU A 129 -19.38 8.35 -7.34
N GLU A 130 -20.18 7.79 -6.45
CA GLU A 130 -20.53 8.39 -5.17
C GLU A 130 -19.65 7.79 -4.06
N LEU A 131 -18.70 8.57 -3.54
CA LEU A 131 -17.87 8.14 -2.41
C LEU A 131 -18.60 8.40 -1.09
N VAL A 132 -18.84 7.34 -0.32
CA VAL A 132 -19.40 7.40 1.03
C VAL A 132 -18.36 7.00 2.08
N GLU A 133 -18.36 7.70 3.22
CA GLU A 133 -17.48 7.36 4.35
C GLU A 133 -18.18 6.41 5.32
N MET A 134 -17.50 5.32 5.68
CA MET A 134 -17.97 4.44 6.75
C MET A 134 -17.82 5.13 8.12
N LYS A 135 -18.66 4.74 9.09
CA LYS A 135 -18.57 5.23 10.49
C LYS A 135 -17.17 5.05 11.10
N LYS A 136 -16.49 3.94 10.75
CA LYS A 136 -15.11 3.63 11.14
C LYS A 136 -14.17 3.85 9.95
N CYS A 137 -13.73 5.09 9.75
CA CYS A 137 -12.82 5.50 8.68
C CYS A 137 -11.60 6.25 9.22
N ARG A 138 -10.62 6.50 8.34
CA ARG A 138 -9.37 7.23 8.61
C ARG A 138 -8.59 6.63 9.77
N GLY A 139 -8.17 7.46 10.73
CA GLY A 139 -7.48 7.02 11.96
C GLY A 139 -8.32 6.04 12.80
N ASN A 140 -9.64 6.08 12.67
CA ASN A 140 -10.59 5.19 13.36
C ASN A 140 -11.01 3.99 12.49
N GLY A 141 -10.29 3.73 11.39
CA GLY A 141 -10.54 2.62 10.49
C GLY A 141 -10.51 1.27 11.22
N PHE A 142 -11.53 0.44 11.00
CA PHE A 142 -11.57 -0.90 11.57
C PHE A 142 -10.55 -1.80 10.86
N CYS A 143 -9.78 -2.61 11.59
CA CYS A 143 -8.74 -3.46 11.00
C CYS A 143 -9.33 -4.45 9.98
N CYS A 144 -8.60 -4.76 8.90
CA CYS A 144 -9.00 -5.80 7.94
C CYS A 144 -8.83 -7.23 8.48
N GLY A 145 -8.04 -7.40 9.55
CA GLY A 145 -7.72 -8.70 10.14
C GLY A 145 -6.40 -9.32 9.65
N ALA A 146 -5.82 -8.82 8.55
CA ALA A 146 -4.65 -9.45 7.95
C ALA A 146 -3.29 -9.05 8.56
N GLY A 147 -3.23 -7.88 9.18
CA GLY A 147 -1.96 -7.29 9.68
C GLY A 147 -1.38 -8.05 10.88
N GLY A 148 -0.15 -7.73 11.28
CA GLY A 148 0.46 -8.32 12.49
C GLY A 148 0.78 -9.81 12.39
N GLY A 149 0.68 -10.41 11.21
CA GLY A 149 0.89 -11.85 11.01
C GLY A 149 -0.39 -12.69 11.12
N HIS A 150 -1.54 -12.08 11.44
CA HIS A 150 -2.82 -12.77 11.63
C HIS A 150 -3.31 -13.55 10.38
N MET A 151 -2.82 -13.25 9.18
CA MET A 151 -3.09 -14.09 8.01
C MET A 151 -2.47 -15.49 8.07
N TRP A 152 -1.44 -15.68 8.90
CA TRP A 152 -0.58 -16.88 8.88
C TRP A 152 -0.77 -17.79 10.10
N TYR A 153 -1.53 -17.37 11.10
CA TYR A 153 -1.84 -18.19 12.26
C TYR A 153 -3.34 -18.19 12.54
N GLU A 154 -3.79 -19.22 13.24
CA GLU A 154 -5.18 -19.36 13.61
C GLU A 154 -5.53 -18.35 14.72
N GLU A 155 -6.50 -17.46 14.46
CA GLU A 155 -7.00 -16.53 15.46
C GLU A 155 -7.77 -17.29 16.54
N GLU A 156 -7.39 -17.11 17.81
CA GLU A 156 -8.14 -17.65 18.95
C GLU A 156 -9.35 -16.76 19.27
N GLY A 157 -10.54 -17.36 19.44
CA GLY A 157 -11.77 -16.66 19.82
C GLY A 157 -13.00 -17.11 19.04
N ASN A 158 -14.14 -16.48 19.34
CA ASN A 158 -15.43 -16.87 18.74
C ASN A 158 -15.64 -16.34 17.31
N GLN A 159 -14.94 -15.28 16.89
CA GLN A 159 -15.09 -14.70 15.54
C GLN A 159 -13.79 -14.02 15.10
N ARG A 160 -13.33 -14.32 13.87
CA ARG A 160 -12.16 -13.69 13.26
C ARG A 160 -12.46 -12.25 12.85
N VAL A 161 -11.46 -11.38 12.91
CA VAL A 161 -11.65 -9.94 12.61
C VAL A 161 -12.19 -9.70 11.19
N ASN A 162 -11.72 -10.46 10.20
CA ASN A 162 -12.19 -10.33 8.82
C ASN A 162 -13.68 -10.70 8.66
N HIS A 163 -14.19 -11.65 9.46
CA HIS A 163 -15.60 -12.05 9.49
C HIS A 163 -16.48 -10.98 10.15
N SER A 164 -16.04 -10.39 11.28
CA SER A 164 -16.76 -9.27 11.93
C SER A 164 -16.90 -8.00 11.07
N ARG A 165 -16.32 -7.98 9.86
CA ARG A 165 -16.46 -6.89 8.87
C ARG A 165 -17.56 -7.15 7.86
N THR A 166 -17.83 -8.42 7.57
CA THR A 166 -18.77 -8.86 6.53
C THR A 166 -20.10 -9.31 7.13
N ASP A 167 -20.03 -9.90 8.32
CA ASP A 167 -21.16 -10.52 9.03
C ASP A 167 -21.78 -9.53 10.02
#